data_AF-A0A9D4WVH1-F1
#
_entry.id   AF-A0A9D4WVH1-F1
#
_cell.length_a   1.000
_cell.length_b   1.000
_cell.length_c   1.000
_cell.angle_alpha   90.00
_cell.angle_beta   90.00
_cell.angle_gamma   90.00
#
_symmetry.space_group_name_H-M   'P 1'
#
loop_
_entity.id
_entity.type
_entity.pdbx_description
1 polymer ?
#
loop_
_entity_poly.entity_id
_entity_poly.type
_entity_poly.pdbx_seq_one_letter_code
_entity_poly.pdbx_strand_id
1 'polypeptide(L)'
;MDVIVQYFCRFGHLACFTSDVDMFVEVFTTDKKAELFGKLVKYNDTLSTPPTKALGLSISLSKIKQQLLLGDMFKSSASDVEDSCAQMFEMYCKNLPLSKGFDPQESMHGEELLSITCNILVQLFWCTKNVGYLVEAVMVMEFGLSIRRYVSQYKILLLHLYCHFGALSVAHEWYKSLDIKNILAESMLHHILPQMLVSPLWSELNGLLKDYLKFMDDHFRESADLTSLAYHHKNYSKVCILESLLLLETILLN
;
A
#
# COMPACT_ATOMS: atom_id res chain seq x y z
N MET A 1 -14.07 22.23 -8.07
CA MET A 1 -13.99 21.13 -9.07
C MET A 1 -13.08 21.50 -10.23
N ASP A 2 -13.28 22.64 -10.91
CA ASP A 2 -12.50 22.98 -12.11
C ASP A 2 -10.98 23.12 -11.87
N VAL A 3 -10.57 23.60 -10.69
CA VAL A 3 -9.15 23.65 -10.30
C VAL A 3 -8.52 22.26 -10.22
N ILE A 4 -9.25 21.26 -9.69
CA ILE A 4 -8.77 19.87 -9.60
C ILE A 4 -8.63 19.26 -11.01
N VAL A 5 -9.57 19.57 -11.90
CA VAL A 5 -9.51 19.13 -13.29
C VAL A 5 -8.30 19.76 -14.01
N GLN A 6 -8.05 21.05 -13.81
CA GLN A 6 -6.84 21.71 -14.35
C GLN A 6 -5.55 21.12 -13.77
N TYR A 7 -5.56 20.78 -12.47
CA TYR A 7 -4.45 20.10 -11.81
C TYR A 7 -4.20 18.72 -12.42
N PHE A 8 -5.26 17.95 -12.68
CA PHE A 8 -5.19 16.66 -13.38
C PHE A 8 -4.59 16.79 -14.79
N CYS A 9 -4.98 17.79 -15.57
CA CYS A 9 -4.41 17.99 -16.90
C CYS A 9 -2.89 18.22 -16.88
N ARG A 10 -2.34 18.76 -15.79
CA ARG A 10 -0.91 19.03 -15.63
C ARG A 10 -0.16 17.87 -14.98
N PHE A 11 -0.72 17.32 -13.91
CA PHE A 11 -0.02 16.41 -13.00
C PHE A 11 -0.67 15.03 -12.88
N GLY A 12 -1.79 14.77 -13.55
CA GLY A 12 -2.55 13.52 -13.44
C GLY A 12 -1.79 12.25 -13.81
N HIS A 13 -0.72 12.36 -14.59
CA HIS A 13 0.14 11.23 -14.95
C HIS A 13 1.17 10.88 -13.85
N LEU A 14 1.32 11.72 -12.82
CA LEU A 14 2.25 11.52 -11.71
C LEU A 14 1.60 10.69 -10.61
N ALA A 15 2.39 9.84 -9.94
CA ALA A 15 1.91 8.97 -8.87
C ALA A 15 1.37 9.74 -7.65
N CYS A 16 1.84 10.97 -7.41
CA CYS A 16 1.40 11.81 -6.29
C CYS A 16 0.02 12.45 -6.48
N PHE A 17 -0.50 12.48 -7.71
CA PHE A 17 -1.73 13.22 -7.99
C PHE A 17 -2.90 12.78 -7.10
N THR A 18 -3.05 11.48 -6.88
CA THR A 18 -4.14 10.94 -6.06
C THR A 18 -4.03 11.36 -4.59
N SER A 19 -2.82 11.38 -4.02
CA SER A 19 -2.60 11.86 -2.64
C SER A 19 -2.74 13.37 -2.53
N ASP A 20 -2.33 14.12 -3.56
CA ASP A 20 -2.39 15.58 -3.56
C ASP A 20 -3.83 16.10 -3.55
N VAL A 21 -4.75 15.36 -4.18
CA VAL A 21 -6.17 15.76 -4.27
C VAL A 21 -7.06 15.14 -3.21
N ASP A 22 -6.56 14.15 -2.46
CA ASP A 22 -7.31 13.32 -1.52
C ASP A 22 -8.16 14.15 -0.53
N MET A 23 -7.50 15.00 0.27
CA MET A 23 -8.16 15.84 1.27
C MET A 23 -9.22 16.79 0.69
N PHE A 24 -9.05 17.24 -0.56
CA PHE A 24 -10.01 18.14 -1.21
C PHE A 24 -11.23 17.41 -1.71
N VAL A 25 -11.05 16.13 -2.03
CA VAL A 25 -12.07 15.25 -2.60
C VAL A 25 -12.97 14.66 -1.51
N GLU A 26 -12.45 14.44 -0.30
CA GLU A 26 -13.23 13.96 0.85
C GLU A 26 -14.43 14.86 1.19
N VAL A 27 -14.28 16.18 0.99
CA VAL A 27 -15.32 17.20 1.29
C VAL A 27 -16.51 17.14 0.32
N PHE A 28 -16.38 16.44 -0.81
CA PHE A 28 -17.46 16.35 -1.80
C PHE A 28 -18.54 15.33 -1.44
N THR A 29 -19.79 15.68 -1.76
CA THR A 29 -20.91 14.74 -1.77
C THR A 29 -20.73 13.70 -2.87
N THR A 30 -21.38 12.53 -2.74
CA THR A 30 -21.35 11.44 -3.73
C THR A 30 -21.68 11.91 -5.14
N ASP A 31 -22.70 12.77 -5.30
CA ASP A 31 -23.08 13.30 -6.62
C ASP A 31 -21.96 14.15 -7.26
N LYS A 32 -21.29 14.98 -6.46
CA LYS A 32 -20.17 15.82 -6.92
C LYS A 32 -18.93 14.99 -7.25
N LYS A 33 -18.72 13.88 -6.52
CA LYS A 33 -17.66 12.91 -6.80
C LYS A 33 -17.87 12.23 -8.15
N ALA A 34 -19.10 11.81 -8.46
CA ALA A 34 -19.46 11.25 -9.76
C ALA A 34 -19.31 12.28 -10.90
N GLU A 35 -19.74 13.53 -10.68
CA GLU A 35 -19.57 14.63 -11.65
C GLU A 35 -18.09 14.89 -11.96
N LEU A 36 -17.25 14.97 -10.91
CA LEU A 36 -15.82 15.16 -11.04
C LEU A 36 -15.19 14.02 -11.85
N PHE A 37 -15.51 12.76 -11.51
CA PHE A 37 -14.99 11.60 -12.22
C PHE A 37 -15.37 11.65 -13.71
N GLY A 38 -16.63 11.94 -14.03
CA GLY A 38 -17.07 12.08 -15.41
C GLY A 38 -16.35 13.18 -16.19
N LYS A 39 -15.98 14.29 -15.53
CA LYS A 39 -15.13 15.33 -16.13
C LYS A 39 -13.72 14.80 -16.41
N LEU A 40 -13.09 14.11 -15.46
CA LEU A 40 -11.73 13.59 -15.60
C LEU A 40 -11.61 12.58 -16.77
N VAL A 41 -12.59 11.66 -16.89
CA VAL A 41 -12.63 10.69 -18.00
C VAL A 41 -12.70 11.39 -19.35
N LYS A 42 -13.61 12.36 -19.51
CA LYS A 42 -13.75 13.13 -20.77
C LYS A 42 -12.45 13.83 -21.18
N TYR A 43 -11.68 14.36 -20.23
CA TYR A 43 -10.41 15.00 -20.55
C TYR A 43 -9.33 14.01 -20.95
N ASN A 44 -9.30 12.83 -20.33
CA ASN A 44 -8.34 11.79 -20.69
C ASN A 44 -8.52 11.32 -22.15
N ASP A 45 -9.77 11.15 -22.60
CA ASP A 45 -10.07 10.74 -23.98
C ASP A 45 -9.62 11.78 -25.03
N THR A 46 -9.49 13.06 -24.62
CA THR A 46 -9.03 14.14 -25.51
C THR A 46 -7.51 14.30 -25.55
N LEU A 47 -6.78 13.67 -24.64
CA LEU A 47 -5.34 13.87 -24.47
C LEU A 47 -4.53 12.85 -25.28
N SER A 48 -3.98 13.27 -26.42
CA SER A 48 -2.95 12.50 -27.13
C SER A 48 -1.63 12.63 -26.37
N THR A 49 -1.26 11.58 -25.62
CA THR A 49 -0.08 11.58 -24.75
C THR A 49 0.83 10.38 -25.04
N PRO A 50 2.15 10.48 -24.75
CA PRO A 50 3.07 9.36 -24.93
C PRO A 50 2.66 8.18 -24.02
N PRO A 51 3.00 6.93 -24.39
CA PRO A 51 2.49 5.71 -23.74
C PRO A 51 2.65 5.68 -22.22
N THR A 52 3.79 6.17 -21.70
CA THR A 52 4.07 6.21 -20.26
C THR A 52 3.18 7.21 -19.51
N LYS A 53 2.88 8.37 -20.12
CA LYS A 53 1.97 9.36 -19.54
C LYS A 53 0.52 8.89 -19.62
N ALA A 54 0.13 8.26 -20.72
CA ALA A 54 -1.19 7.67 -20.89
C ALA A 54 -1.45 6.58 -19.83
N LEU A 55 -0.45 5.74 -19.55
CA LEU A 55 -0.51 4.74 -18.48
C LEU A 55 -0.64 5.40 -17.10
N GLY A 56 0.17 6.42 -16.80
CA GLY A 56 0.07 7.17 -15.54
C GLY A 56 -1.30 7.80 -15.32
N LEU A 57 -1.89 8.40 -16.36
CA LEU A 57 -3.25 8.95 -16.31
C LEU A 57 -4.30 7.86 -16.04
N SER A 58 -4.17 6.71 -16.70
CA SER A 58 -5.09 5.57 -16.54
C SER A 58 -5.04 5.01 -15.12
N ILE A 59 -3.86 4.94 -14.52
CA ILE A 59 -3.66 4.51 -13.13
C ILE A 59 -4.30 5.51 -12.17
N SER A 60 -4.01 6.79 -12.32
CA SER A 60 -4.60 7.86 -11.50
C SER A 60 -6.13 7.86 -11.58
N LEU A 61 -6.70 7.70 -12.78
CA LEU A 61 -8.14 7.57 -12.96
C LEU A 61 -8.70 6.34 -12.25
N SER A 62 -8.01 5.20 -12.32
CA SER A 62 -8.45 3.96 -11.67
C SER A 62 -8.43 4.09 -10.15
N LYS A 63 -7.38 4.69 -9.58
CA LYS A 63 -7.28 5.01 -8.15
C LYS A 63 -8.38 5.96 -7.70
N ILE A 64 -8.59 7.05 -8.43
CA ILE A 64 -9.66 8.01 -8.12
C ILE A 64 -11.03 7.35 -8.25
N LYS A 65 -11.28 6.55 -9.28
CA LYS A 65 -12.53 5.79 -9.45
C LYS A 65 -12.79 4.94 -8.22
N GLN A 66 -11.80 4.16 -7.80
CA GLN A 66 -11.89 3.31 -6.63
C GLN A 66 -12.18 4.13 -5.37
N GLN A 67 -11.42 5.20 -5.14
CA GLN A 67 -11.54 6.03 -3.93
C GLN A 67 -12.88 6.79 -3.87
N LEU A 68 -13.29 7.41 -4.98
CA LEU A 68 -14.47 8.24 -5.07
C LEU A 68 -15.77 7.45 -5.03
N LEU A 69 -15.77 6.33 -5.73
CA LEU A 69 -16.97 5.57 -6.04
C LEU A 69 -16.97 4.25 -5.27
N LEU A 70 -16.12 4.06 -4.26
CA LEU A 70 -16.03 2.83 -3.47
C LEU A 70 -17.40 2.34 -2.97
N GLY A 71 -18.31 3.26 -2.59
CA GLY A 71 -19.69 2.92 -2.23
C GLY A 71 -20.68 2.77 -3.39
N ASP A 72 -20.41 3.39 -4.55
CA ASP A 72 -21.27 3.39 -5.75
C ASP A 72 -20.86 2.31 -6.78
N MET A 73 -19.63 1.81 -6.73
CA MET A 73 -19.12 0.70 -7.56
C MET A 73 -19.88 -0.61 -7.32
N PHE A 74 -20.64 -0.71 -6.22
CA PHE A 74 -21.53 -1.83 -5.93
C PHE A 74 -22.98 -1.60 -6.39
N LYS A 75 -23.30 -0.42 -6.95
CA LYS A 75 -24.52 -0.22 -7.73
C LYS A 75 -24.37 -0.72 -9.16
N SER A 76 -23.15 -0.73 -9.70
CA SER A 76 -22.84 -1.44 -10.94
C SER A 76 -22.93 -2.96 -10.72
N SER A 77 -23.20 -3.70 -11.80
CA SER A 77 -23.27 -5.15 -11.71
C SER A 77 -21.88 -5.72 -11.37
N ALA A 78 -21.83 -6.85 -10.65
CA ALA A 78 -20.56 -7.51 -10.34
C ALA A 78 -19.72 -7.78 -11.61
N SER A 79 -20.38 -8.09 -12.73
CA SER A 79 -19.76 -8.29 -14.04
C SER A 79 -18.99 -7.06 -14.52
N ASP A 80 -19.52 -5.84 -14.35
CA ASP A 80 -18.84 -4.61 -14.79
C ASP A 80 -17.54 -4.36 -14.01
N VAL A 81 -17.54 -4.76 -12.73
CA VAL A 81 -16.38 -4.62 -11.84
C VAL A 81 -15.32 -5.65 -12.17
N GLU A 82 -15.73 -6.90 -12.46
CA GLU A 82 -14.85 -7.96 -12.94
C GLU A 82 -14.17 -7.59 -14.26
N ASP A 83 -14.93 -7.06 -15.22
CA ASP A 83 -14.39 -6.58 -16.49
C ASP A 83 -13.36 -5.46 -16.28
N SER A 84 -13.62 -4.56 -15.32
CA SER A 84 -12.66 -3.51 -14.95
C SER A 84 -11.36 -4.09 -14.36
N CYS A 85 -11.44 -5.14 -13.55
CA CYS A 85 -10.28 -5.87 -13.03
C CYS A 85 -9.48 -6.53 -14.14
N ALA A 86 -10.15 -7.22 -15.06
CA ALA A 86 -9.52 -7.87 -16.21
C ALA A 86 -8.80 -6.84 -17.10
N GLN A 87 -9.42 -5.69 -17.36
CA GLN A 87 -8.82 -4.60 -18.13
C GLN A 87 -7.55 -4.03 -17.47
N MET A 88 -7.55 -3.83 -16.15
CA MET A 88 -6.36 -3.35 -15.43
C MET A 88 -5.22 -4.37 -15.47
N PHE A 89 -5.53 -5.66 -15.29
CA PHE A 89 -4.55 -6.73 -15.38
C PHE A 89 -3.97 -6.84 -16.81
N GLU A 90 -4.82 -6.77 -17.83
CA GLU A 90 -4.36 -6.78 -19.23
C GLU A 90 -3.51 -5.55 -19.55
N MET A 91 -3.88 -4.37 -19.04
CA MET A 91 -3.11 -3.15 -19.16
C MET A 91 -1.73 -3.29 -18.51
N TYR A 92 -1.64 -3.90 -17.33
CA TYR A 92 -0.36 -4.22 -16.70
C TYR A 92 0.50 -5.10 -17.62
N CYS A 93 -0.06 -6.20 -18.12
CA CYS A 93 0.64 -7.15 -18.98
C CYS A 93 1.15 -6.51 -20.28
N LYS A 94 0.33 -5.68 -20.94
CA LYS A 94 0.70 -4.96 -22.17
C LYS A 94 1.84 -3.96 -21.95
N ASN A 95 1.93 -3.38 -20.75
CA ASN A 95 2.90 -2.35 -20.43
C ASN A 95 4.18 -2.87 -19.75
N LEU A 96 4.26 -4.18 -19.41
CA LEU A 96 5.48 -4.83 -18.92
C LEU A 96 6.74 -4.49 -19.73
N PRO A 97 6.73 -4.47 -21.07
CA PRO A 97 7.92 -4.17 -21.86
C PRO A 97 8.46 -2.75 -21.67
N LEU A 98 7.63 -1.79 -21.20
CA LEU A 98 8.05 -0.39 -21.00
C LEU A 98 9.08 -0.26 -19.88
N SER A 99 9.11 -1.19 -18.94
CA SER A 99 10.08 -1.21 -17.84
C SER A 99 11.16 -2.26 -18.01
N LYS A 100 11.37 -2.72 -19.25
CA LYS A 100 12.47 -3.63 -19.58
C LYS A 100 13.81 -2.92 -19.40
N GLY A 101 14.66 -3.46 -18.53
CA GLY A 101 15.99 -2.91 -18.24
C GLY A 101 16.07 -2.04 -16.99
N PHE A 102 14.96 -1.83 -16.27
CA PHE A 102 14.99 -1.20 -14.94
C PHE A 102 15.61 -2.15 -13.93
N ASP A 103 16.26 -1.60 -12.91
CA ASP A 103 16.82 -2.39 -11.83
C ASP A 103 15.71 -3.24 -11.16
N PRO A 104 15.98 -4.48 -10.73
CA PRO A 104 15.01 -5.30 -9.99
C PRO A 104 14.37 -4.60 -8.78
N GLN A 105 15.07 -3.66 -8.15
CA GLN A 105 14.62 -2.90 -6.98
C GLN A 105 13.87 -1.62 -7.35
N GLU A 106 13.95 -1.14 -8.59
CA GLU A 106 13.21 0.03 -9.04
C GLU A 106 11.74 -0.31 -9.31
N SER A 107 10.85 0.60 -8.91
CA SER A 107 9.41 0.46 -9.15
C SER A 107 9.09 0.45 -10.64
N MET A 108 8.23 -0.49 -11.04
CA MET A 108 7.85 -0.66 -12.44
C MET A 108 6.73 0.28 -12.84
N HIS A 109 6.65 0.64 -14.12
CA HIS A 109 5.45 1.29 -14.64
C HIS A 109 4.24 0.35 -14.53
N GLY A 110 3.14 0.85 -13.96
CA GLY A 110 1.91 0.08 -13.82
C GLY A 110 1.85 -0.86 -12.63
N GLU A 111 2.88 -0.92 -11.76
CA GLU A 111 2.87 -1.74 -10.54
C GLU A 111 1.59 -1.53 -9.70
N GLU A 112 1.14 -0.30 -9.60
CA GLU A 112 -0.07 0.06 -8.85
C GLU A 112 -1.36 -0.61 -9.39
N LEU A 113 -1.41 -0.99 -10.67
CA LEU A 113 -2.58 -1.64 -11.28
C LEU A 113 -2.91 -2.97 -10.61
N LEU A 114 -1.90 -3.76 -10.26
CA LEU A 114 -2.13 -5.04 -9.59
C LEU A 114 -2.62 -4.84 -8.15
N SER A 115 -2.04 -3.87 -7.42
CA SER A 115 -2.52 -3.50 -6.08
C SER A 115 -3.98 -3.05 -6.10
N ILE A 116 -4.36 -2.21 -7.08
CA ILE A 116 -5.75 -1.76 -7.27
C ILE A 116 -6.65 -2.97 -7.56
N THR A 117 -6.23 -3.85 -8.49
CA THR A 117 -6.97 -5.06 -8.85
C THR A 117 -7.21 -5.97 -7.64
N CYS A 118 -6.18 -6.24 -6.84
CA CYS A 118 -6.29 -7.03 -5.61
C CYS A 118 -7.28 -6.39 -4.62
N ASN A 119 -7.21 -5.07 -4.41
CA ASN A 119 -8.13 -4.39 -3.52
C ASN A 119 -9.60 -4.50 -3.99
N ILE A 120 -9.86 -4.35 -5.29
CA ILE A 120 -11.22 -4.51 -5.84
C ILE A 120 -11.72 -5.95 -5.66
N LEU A 121 -10.88 -6.95 -5.93
CA LEU A 121 -11.25 -8.37 -5.73
C LEU A 121 -11.58 -8.67 -4.26
N VAL A 122 -10.78 -8.16 -3.32
CA VAL A 122 -11.06 -8.28 -1.88
C VAL A 122 -12.39 -7.63 -1.53
N GLN A 123 -12.68 -6.45 -2.08
CA GLN A 123 -13.95 -5.79 -1.85
C GLN A 123 -15.14 -6.56 -2.46
N LEU A 124 -14.99 -7.13 -3.67
CA LEU A 124 -15.99 -8.01 -4.28
C LEU A 124 -16.28 -9.22 -3.39
N PHE A 125 -15.26 -9.84 -2.80
CA PHE A 125 -15.45 -10.87 -1.78
C PHE A 125 -16.28 -10.38 -0.60
N TRP A 126 -16.00 -9.19 -0.06
CA TRP A 126 -16.76 -8.67 1.08
C TRP A 126 -18.24 -8.47 0.77
N CYS A 127 -18.58 -8.09 -0.46
CA CYS A 127 -19.96 -7.88 -0.90
C CYS A 127 -20.68 -9.17 -1.30
N THR A 128 -20.02 -10.06 -2.04
CA THR A 128 -20.63 -11.28 -2.61
C THR A 128 -20.48 -12.51 -1.73
N LYS A 129 -19.48 -12.49 -0.83
CA LYS A 129 -18.97 -13.65 -0.08
C LYS A 129 -18.43 -14.79 -0.94
N ASN A 130 -18.16 -14.55 -2.22
CA ASN A 130 -17.55 -15.54 -3.10
C ASN A 130 -16.04 -15.62 -2.86
N VAL A 131 -15.59 -16.73 -2.27
CA VAL A 131 -14.18 -17.00 -1.95
C VAL A 131 -13.28 -16.99 -3.20
N GLY A 132 -13.84 -17.24 -4.39
CA GLY A 132 -13.11 -17.18 -5.67
C GLY A 132 -12.34 -15.88 -5.84
N TYR A 133 -12.93 -14.73 -5.46
CA TYR A 133 -12.26 -13.44 -5.59
C TYR A 133 -11.05 -13.29 -4.66
N LEU A 134 -11.07 -13.89 -3.46
CA LEU A 134 -9.89 -13.88 -2.58
C LEU A 134 -8.77 -14.75 -3.16
N VAL A 135 -9.11 -15.88 -3.76
CA VAL A 135 -8.14 -16.76 -4.42
C VAL A 135 -7.52 -16.03 -5.63
N GLU A 136 -8.34 -15.35 -6.43
CA GLU A 136 -7.85 -14.52 -7.54
C GLU A 136 -6.96 -13.37 -7.03
N ALA A 137 -7.32 -12.71 -5.93
CA ALA A 137 -6.49 -11.66 -5.33
C ALA A 137 -5.11 -12.19 -4.94
N VAL A 138 -5.04 -13.39 -4.34
CA VAL A 138 -3.78 -14.08 -4.05
C VAL A 138 -3.01 -14.37 -5.34
N MET A 139 -3.67 -14.92 -6.37
CA MET A 139 -3.03 -15.22 -7.65
C MET A 139 -2.45 -13.97 -8.33
N VAL A 140 -3.17 -12.84 -8.28
CA VAL A 140 -2.70 -11.56 -8.85
C VAL A 140 -1.45 -11.06 -8.12
N MET A 141 -1.42 -11.15 -6.78
CA MET A 141 -0.27 -10.74 -5.98
C MET A 141 0.94 -11.66 -6.17
N GLU A 142 0.74 -12.98 -6.19
CA GLU A 142 1.78 -13.97 -6.48
C GLU A 142 2.34 -13.79 -7.89
N PHE A 143 1.49 -13.54 -8.88
CA PHE A 143 1.90 -13.21 -10.25
C PHE A 143 2.78 -11.96 -10.28
N GLY A 144 2.35 -10.88 -9.61
CA GLY A 144 3.14 -9.65 -9.50
C GLY A 144 4.52 -9.89 -8.89
N LEU A 145 4.60 -10.68 -7.82
CA LEU A 145 5.85 -11.04 -7.13
C LEU A 145 6.74 -11.99 -7.95
N SER A 146 6.16 -12.84 -8.80
CA SER A 146 6.89 -13.70 -9.73
C SER A 146 7.66 -12.89 -10.78
N ILE A 147 7.16 -11.71 -11.14
CA ILE A 147 7.79 -10.77 -12.07
C ILE A 147 8.76 -9.84 -11.31
N ARG A 148 8.30 -9.25 -10.20
CA ARG A 148 9.07 -8.29 -9.39
C ARG A 148 9.06 -8.69 -7.91
N ARG A 149 10.15 -9.31 -7.47
CA ARG A 149 10.28 -9.88 -6.12
C ARG A 149 10.41 -8.86 -4.98
N TYR A 150 10.75 -7.61 -5.28
CA TYR A 150 11.11 -6.60 -4.27
C TYR A 150 9.96 -5.65 -3.89
N VAL A 151 8.78 -5.81 -4.49
CA VAL A 151 7.62 -4.93 -4.21
C VAL A 151 7.07 -5.23 -2.82
N SER A 152 7.34 -4.35 -1.86
CA SER A 152 6.91 -4.49 -0.47
C SER A 152 5.38 -4.45 -0.32
N GLN A 153 4.70 -3.61 -1.11
CA GLN A 153 3.23 -3.49 -1.08
C GLN A 153 2.55 -4.83 -1.38
N TYR A 154 2.99 -5.55 -2.40
CA TYR A 154 2.44 -6.87 -2.74
C TYR A 154 2.68 -7.88 -1.63
N LYS A 155 3.88 -7.89 -1.04
CA LYS A 155 4.22 -8.78 0.08
C LYS A 155 3.31 -8.53 1.29
N ILE A 156 3.05 -7.26 1.63
CA ILE A 156 2.17 -6.88 2.74
C ILE A 156 0.72 -7.31 2.44
N LEU A 157 0.20 -7.01 1.24
CA LEU A 157 -1.15 -7.44 0.84
C LEU A 157 -1.30 -8.97 0.88
N LEU A 158 -0.32 -9.69 0.34
CA LEU A 158 -0.30 -11.14 0.30
C LEU A 158 -0.19 -11.75 1.71
N LEU A 159 0.61 -11.16 2.59
CA LEU A 159 0.68 -11.52 4.00
C LEU A 159 -0.69 -11.42 4.65
N HIS A 160 -1.42 -10.31 4.45
CA HIS A 160 -2.77 -10.15 5.00
C HIS A 160 -3.76 -11.16 4.43
N LEU A 161 -3.70 -11.44 3.12
CA LEU A 161 -4.54 -12.46 2.48
C LEU A 161 -4.26 -13.85 3.07
N TYR A 162 -3.00 -14.26 3.21
CA TYR A 162 -2.65 -15.56 3.79
C TYR A 162 -3.02 -15.67 5.27
N CYS A 163 -2.84 -14.59 6.04
CA CYS A 163 -3.34 -14.50 7.41
C CYS A 163 -4.86 -14.74 7.47
N HIS A 164 -5.62 -14.12 6.56
CA HIS A 164 -7.06 -14.30 6.48
C HIS A 164 -7.47 -15.74 6.09
N PHE A 165 -6.69 -16.41 5.24
CA PHE A 165 -6.89 -17.83 4.90
C PHE A 165 -6.41 -18.81 5.99
N GLY A 166 -5.76 -18.33 7.06
CA GLY A 166 -5.16 -19.17 8.10
C GLY A 166 -3.85 -19.87 7.66
N ALA A 167 -3.30 -19.52 6.49
CA ALA A 167 -2.04 -20.04 5.97
C ALA A 167 -0.83 -19.31 6.59
N LEU A 168 -0.74 -19.34 7.92
CA LEU A 168 0.19 -18.51 8.68
C LEU A 168 1.67 -18.84 8.46
N SER A 169 2.00 -20.10 8.17
CA SER A 169 3.38 -20.48 7.83
C SER A 169 3.87 -19.71 6.59
N VAL A 170 3.03 -19.63 5.55
CA VAL A 170 3.35 -18.94 4.30
C VAL A 170 3.35 -17.42 4.50
N ALA A 171 2.39 -16.90 5.28
CA ALA A 171 2.37 -15.49 5.65
C ALA A 171 3.67 -15.06 6.37
N HIS A 172 4.18 -15.91 7.27
CA HIS A 172 5.41 -15.66 8.00
C HIS A 172 6.66 -15.70 7.11
N GLU A 173 6.70 -16.55 6.09
CA GLU A 173 7.78 -16.54 5.09
C GLU A 173 7.79 -15.23 4.30
N TRP A 174 6.62 -14.75 3.89
CA TRP A 174 6.51 -13.44 3.23
C TRP A 174 6.91 -12.29 4.15
N TYR A 175 6.56 -12.34 5.44
CA TYR A 175 7.02 -11.38 6.44
C TYR A 175 8.54 -11.35 6.56
N LYS A 176 9.20 -12.52 6.65
CA LYS A 176 10.67 -12.59 6.67
C LYS A 176 11.28 -12.00 5.41
N SER A 177 10.64 -12.17 4.26
CA SER A 177 11.12 -11.63 2.98
C SER A 177 11.06 -10.11 2.88
N LEU A 178 10.38 -9.42 3.81
CA LEU A 178 10.40 -7.95 3.93
C LEU A 178 11.69 -7.43 4.58
N ASP A 179 12.51 -8.31 5.18
CA ASP A 179 13.78 -7.96 5.83
C ASP A 179 13.64 -6.80 6.84
N ILE A 180 12.62 -6.91 7.70
CA ILE A 180 12.26 -5.90 8.68
C ILE A 180 13.35 -5.81 9.76
N LYS A 181 13.94 -4.62 9.91
CA LYS A 181 15.06 -4.36 10.82
C LYS A 181 14.84 -3.07 11.61
N ASN A 182 15.37 -3.04 12.84
CA ASN A 182 15.42 -1.87 13.71
C ASN A 182 14.03 -1.21 13.86
N ILE A 183 13.93 0.10 13.63
CA ILE A 183 12.69 0.89 13.73
C ILE A 183 11.54 0.35 12.87
N LEU A 184 11.83 -0.38 11.77
CA LEU A 184 10.78 -1.02 10.98
C LEU A 184 10.08 -2.13 11.78
N ALA A 185 10.74 -2.76 12.74
CA ALA A 185 10.11 -3.77 13.59
C ALA A 185 8.94 -3.16 14.35
N GLU A 186 9.13 -2.01 14.96
CA GLU A 186 8.06 -1.28 15.67
C GLU A 186 6.89 -0.93 14.75
N SER A 187 7.20 -0.45 13.54
CA SER A 187 6.17 -0.01 12.60
C SER A 187 5.47 -1.16 11.87
N MET A 188 6.13 -2.30 11.61
CA MET A 188 5.61 -3.35 10.73
C MET A 188 5.17 -4.64 11.45
N LEU A 189 5.55 -4.81 12.71
CA LEU A 189 5.24 -6.02 13.49
C LEU A 189 3.72 -6.27 13.63
N HIS A 190 2.94 -5.20 13.73
CA HIS A 190 1.49 -5.27 13.87
C HIS A 190 0.78 -6.00 12.71
N HIS A 191 1.41 -6.11 11.53
CA HIS A 191 0.83 -6.81 10.38
C HIS A 191 0.69 -8.33 10.60
N ILE A 192 1.57 -8.94 11.41
CA ILE A 192 1.62 -10.40 11.59
C ILE A 192 1.41 -10.84 13.05
N LEU A 193 1.83 -10.04 14.02
CA LEU A 193 1.84 -10.42 15.44
C LEU A 193 0.48 -10.89 15.97
N PRO A 194 -0.65 -10.18 15.73
CA PRO A 194 -1.95 -10.60 16.27
C PRO A 194 -2.36 -12.01 15.83
N GLN A 195 -2.06 -12.37 14.58
CA GLN A 195 -2.41 -13.67 14.03
C GLN A 195 -1.47 -14.76 14.55
N MET A 196 -0.20 -14.45 14.76
CA MET A 196 0.75 -15.40 15.34
C MET A 196 0.44 -15.74 16.80
N LEU A 197 -0.04 -14.77 17.59
CA LEU A 197 -0.43 -14.98 18.99
C LEU A 197 -1.57 -16.00 19.16
N VAL A 198 -2.47 -16.09 18.18
CA VAL A 198 -3.59 -17.03 18.18
C VAL A 198 -3.22 -18.38 17.53
N SER A 199 -2.04 -18.45 16.91
CA SER A 199 -1.58 -19.61 16.14
C SER A 199 -0.76 -20.59 16.99
N PRO A 200 -0.63 -21.86 16.56
CA PRO A 200 0.26 -22.82 17.20
C PRO A 200 1.75 -22.62 16.84
N LEU A 201 2.12 -21.59 16.08
CA LEU A 201 3.49 -21.33 15.60
C LEU A 201 4.35 -20.64 16.68
N TRP A 202 4.47 -21.29 17.83
CA TRP A 202 5.14 -20.72 19.01
C TRP A 202 6.64 -20.49 18.82
N SER A 203 7.30 -21.33 18.02
CA SER A 203 8.74 -21.23 17.77
C SER A 203 9.07 -19.96 17.00
N GLU A 204 8.34 -19.72 15.91
CA GLU A 204 8.43 -18.56 15.05
C GLU A 204 8.06 -17.28 15.80
N LEU A 205 6.97 -17.33 16.57
CA LEU A 205 6.53 -16.22 17.42
C LEU A 205 7.60 -15.85 18.46
N ASN A 206 8.19 -16.84 19.14
CA ASN A 206 9.24 -16.61 20.13
C ASN A 206 10.48 -15.99 19.50
N GLY A 207 10.86 -16.40 18.28
CA GLY A 207 11.96 -15.77 17.55
C GLY A 207 11.68 -14.28 17.29
N LEU A 208 10.51 -13.99 16.75
CA LEU A 208 10.11 -12.64 16.40
C LEU A 208 9.96 -11.72 17.63
N LEU A 209 9.46 -12.23 18.77
CA LEU A 209 9.41 -11.48 20.03
C LEU A 209 10.81 -11.22 20.60
N LYS A 210 11.74 -12.19 20.53
CA LYS A 210 13.12 -12.01 20.97
C LYS A 210 13.85 -10.96 20.14
N ASP A 211 13.65 -10.97 18.83
CA ASP A 211 14.25 -9.97 17.95
C ASP A 211 13.73 -8.57 18.27
N TYR A 212 12.42 -8.44 18.54
CA TYR A 212 11.82 -7.17 18.97
C TYR A 212 12.33 -6.71 20.33
N LEU A 213 12.39 -7.59 21.34
CA LEU A 213 12.91 -7.25 22.67
C LEU A 213 14.36 -6.80 22.60
N LYS A 214 15.20 -7.52 21.82
CA LYS A 214 16.58 -7.13 21.59
C LYS A 214 16.68 -5.74 20.96
N PHE A 215 15.86 -5.45 19.95
CA PHE A 215 15.80 -4.13 19.35
C PHE A 215 15.44 -3.04 20.38
N MET A 216 14.44 -3.27 21.23
CA MET A 216 14.05 -2.30 22.26
C MET A 216 15.17 -2.09 23.28
N ASP A 217 15.83 -3.15 23.75
CA ASP A 217 16.96 -3.05 24.67
C ASP A 217 18.13 -2.24 24.06
N ASP A 218 18.43 -2.48 22.77
CA ASP A 218 19.42 -1.74 22.01
C ASP A 218 19.00 -0.27 21.85
N HIS A 219 17.73 -0.02 21.50
CA HIS A 219 17.16 1.32 21.34
C HIS A 219 17.27 2.16 22.61
N PHE A 220 16.84 1.63 23.77
CA PHE A 220 16.90 2.37 25.03
C PHE A 220 18.32 2.74 25.43
N ARG A 221 19.27 1.84 25.21
CA ARG A 221 20.69 2.08 25.47
C ARG A 221 21.27 3.15 24.55
N GLU A 222 21.06 3.00 23.23
CA GLU A 222 21.59 3.94 22.23
C GLU A 222 20.98 5.33 22.38
N SER A 223 19.67 5.42 22.66
CA SER A 223 18.98 6.70 22.88
C SER A 223 19.53 7.47 24.07
N ALA A 224 19.93 6.80 25.16
CA ALA A 224 20.57 7.44 26.30
C ALA A 224 21.96 8.02 25.94
N ASP A 225 22.78 7.25 25.21
CA ASP A 225 24.10 7.68 24.75
C ASP A 225 23.99 8.86 23.77
N LEU A 226 23.04 8.80 22.83
CA LEU A 226 22.78 9.86 21.86
C LEU A 226 22.30 11.16 22.53
N THR A 227 21.49 11.05 23.58
CA THR A 227 21.04 12.21 24.36
C THR A 227 22.22 12.90 25.05
N SER A 228 23.10 12.12 25.68
CA SER A 228 24.32 12.64 26.29
C SER A 228 25.25 13.31 25.26
N LEU A 229 25.45 12.66 24.11
CA LEU A 229 26.25 13.21 23.02
C LEU A 229 25.66 14.52 22.45
N ALA A 230 24.33 14.59 22.32
CA ALA A 230 23.63 15.79 21.85
C ALA A 230 23.84 16.97 22.82
N TYR A 231 23.83 16.72 24.12
CA TYR A 231 24.18 17.70 25.14
C TYR A 231 25.64 18.17 25.00
N HIS A 232 26.59 17.24 24.85
CA HIS A 232 28.01 17.58 24.67
C HIS A 232 28.24 18.47 23.44
N HIS A 233 27.52 18.21 22.34
CA HIS A 233 27.59 19.00 21.12
C HIS A 233 26.69 20.26 21.13
N LYS A 234 26.03 20.57 22.26
CA LYS A 234 25.12 21.72 22.40
C LYS A 234 23.95 21.73 21.40
N ASN A 235 23.54 20.55 20.94
CA ASN A 235 22.42 20.37 20.01
C ASN A 235 21.09 20.19 20.77
N TYR A 236 20.70 21.23 21.51
CA TYR A 236 19.55 21.15 22.43
C TYR A 236 18.21 20.87 21.73
N SER A 237 18.05 21.25 20.46
CA SER A 237 16.84 20.89 19.69
C SER A 237 16.67 19.38 19.52
N LYS A 238 17.78 18.64 19.39
CA LYS A 238 17.76 17.18 19.27
C LYS A 238 17.51 16.49 20.62
N VAL A 239 17.98 17.09 21.71
CA VAL A 239 17.72 16.59 23.07
C VAL A 239 16.23 16.56 23.34
N CYS A 240 15.52 17.67 23.10
CA CYS A 240 14.07 17.73 23.33
C CYS A 240 13.31 16.68 22.52
N ILE A 241 13.75 16.40 21.29
CA ILE A 241 13.14 15.39 20.42
C ILE A 241 13.37 13.98 20.96
N LEU A 242 14.61 13.64 21.35
CA LEU A 242 14.97 12.33 21.90
C LEU A 242 14.26 12.04 23.23
N GLU A 243 14.20 13.03 24.12
CA GLU A 243 13.46 12.88 25.39
C GLU A 243 11.96 12.70 25.14
N SER A 244 11.39 13.40 24.16
CA SER A 244 9.97 13.25 23.80
C SER A 244 9.65 11.84 23.28
N LEU A 245 10.53 11.26 22.47
CA LEU A 245 10.41 9.88 21.98
C LEU A 245 10.44 8.87 23.14
N LEU A 246 11.44 8.97 24.02
CA LEU A 246 11.57 8.09 25.19
C LEU A 246 10.38 8.20 26.16
N LEU A 247 9.87 9.41 26.38
CA LEU A 247 8.69 9.66 27.23
C LEU A 247 7.44 9.01 26.64
N LEU A 248 7.20 9.15 25.34
CA LEU A 248 6.07 8.52 24.65
C LEU A 248 6.09 7.00 24.79
N GLU A 249 7.25 6.38 24.60
CA GLU A 249 7.41 4.93 24.74
C GLU A 249 7.21 4.48 26.19
N THR A 250 7.74 5.22 27.17
CA THR A 250 7.58 4.89 28.59
C THR A 250 6.13 5.02 29.07
N ILE A 251 5.37 5.97 28.50
CA ILE A 251 3.95 6.15 28.80
C ILE A 251 3.11 5.04 28.16
N LEU A 252 3.45 4.61 26.94
CA LEU A 252 2.72 3.55 26.24
C LEU A 252 2.97 2.15 26.84
N LEU A 253 4.09 1.96 27.54
CA LEU A 253 4.48 0.69 28.17
C LEU A 253 3.97 0.52 29.62
N ASN A 254 3.41 1.56 30.25
CA ASN A 254 2.82 1.53 31.60
C ASN A 254 1.30 1.62 31.57
#